data_AF-A0A1G6T7X4-F1
#
_entry.id   AF-A0A1G6T7X4-F1
#
_cell.length_a   1.000
_cell.length_b   1.000
_cell.length_c   1.000
_cell.angle_alpha   90.00
_cell.angle_beta   90.00
_cell.angle_gamma   90.00
#
_symmetry.space_group_name_H-M   'P 1'
#
loop_
_entity.id
_entity.type
_entity.pdbx_description
1 polymer ?
#
loop_
_entity_poly.entity_id
_entity_poly.type
_entity_poly.pdbx_seq_one_letter_code
_entity_poly.pdbx_strand_id
1 'polypeptide(L)'
;MIWSEPRAFVELEPPRRVRAALHAGSIAMLALATGEQLDRARLSPTLIVRAIEDAAFFDPDERLWARRVWEEARKGSFGWTIEVAPFFVGLDPAWTKVVQFVWCLWNDYLEEETLTVGTSGTRLDTLLEMTRAGATAAEIGRHGAELAEGLAAGKVSAFQEATVSVARSQVTGAVVDYFTGGVGSRALEGVASWYQSDATKVDHWVKDLALRYLLADHLKDTDPGRFAYARQRFFNEAQQLGSSSDHSRRVRMLLAAYGNMADKGESVVRAMPNLVDMRVNDAVSVLRALNVEPQLVDHSGQGRMMVQQSRWLVVAQHPDPGAPTSYVVVRLAFAKPGERVRTLQTKAMLAGH
;
A
#
# COMPACT_ATOMS: atom_id res chain seq x y z
N MET A 1 -14.10 -1.06 -16.85
CA MET A 1 -14.01 -2.42 -16.27
C MET A 1 -14.68 -2.32 -14.91
N ILE A 2 -15.79 -3.03 -14.66
CA ILE A 2 -16.58 -2.89 -13.41
C ILE A 2 -15.92 -3.62 -12.22
N TRP A 3 -14.91 -4.43 -12.48
CA TRP A 3 -14.21 -5.18 -11.43
C TRP A 3 -12.74 -4.79 -11.43
N SER A 4 -12.48 -3.50 -11.29
CA SER A 4 -11.13 -3.06 -10.99
C SER A 4 -10.77 -3.50 -9.57
N GLU A 5 -9.52 -3.85 -9.39
CA GLU A 5 -8.93 -4.19 -8.11
C GLU A 5 -7.63 -3.41 -8.00
N PRO A 6 -7.26 -2.89 -6.82
CA PRO A 6 -5.99 -2.23 -6.68
C PRO A 6 -4.88 -3.25 -6.94
N ARG A 7 -3.80 -2.80 -7.57
CA ARG A 7 -2.62 -3.63 -7.83
C ARG A 7 -2.16 -4.34 -6.55
N ALA A 8 -2.21 -3.64 -5.42
CA ALA A 8 -1.96 -4.17 -4.09
C ALA A 8 -2.71 -5.46 -3.77
N PHE A 9 -4.01 -5.50 -4.05
CA PHE A 9 -4.85 -6.66 -3.77
C PHE A 9 -4.58 -7.79 -4.76
N VAL A 10 -4.42 -7.46 -6.05
CA VAL A 10 -4.12 -8.46 -7.09
C VAL A 10 -2.80 -9.18 -6.83
N GLU A 11 -1.76 -8.45 -6.41
CA GLU A 11 -0.43 -9.00 -6.13
C GLU A 11 -0.43 -10.02 -4.98
N LEU A 12 -1.42 -9.98 -4.09
CA LEU A 12 -1.56 -10.97 -3.02
C LEU A 12 -2.23 -12.26 -3.47
N GLU A 13 -2.69 -12.36 -4.72
CA GLU A 13 -3.41 -13.51 -5.26
C GLU A 13 -4.52 -14.02 -4.32
N PRO A 14 -5.47 -13.15 -3.94
CA PRO A 14 -6.48 -13.47 -2.94
C PRO A 14 -7.34 -14.66 -3.38
N PRO A 15 -7.73 -15.56 -2.46
CA PRO A 15 -8.67 -16.64 -2.75
C PRO A 15 -9.96 -16.12 -3.40
N ARG A 16 -10.60 -16.94 -4.25
CA ARG A 16 -11.86 -16.59 -4.95
C ARG A 16 -12.90 -15.98 -4.01
N ARG A 17 -13.11 -16.59 -2.84
CA ARG A 17 -14.08 -16.13 -1.84
C ARG A 17 -13.77 -14.75 -1.27
N VAL A 18 -12.49 -14.39 -1.14
CA VAL A 18 -12.06 -13.05 -0.68
C VAL A 18 -12.36 -12.01 -1.76
N ARG A 19 -12.12 -12.33 -3.04
CA ARG A 19 -12.52 -11.48 -4.17
C ARG A 19 -14.04 -11.30 -4.22
N ALA A 20 -14.80 -12.39 -4.05
CA ALA A 20 -16.26 -12.34 -3.99
C ALA A 20 -16.73 -11.41 -2.86
N ALA A 21 -16.16 -11.51 -1.67
CA ALA A 21 -16.47 -10.65 -0.55
C ALA A 21 -16.15 -9.17 -0.80
N LEU A 22 -14.95 -8.88 -1.35
CA LEU A 22 -14.57 -7.53 -1.74
C LEU A 22 -15.62 -6.92 -2.68
N HIS A 23 -15.92 -7.63 -3.77
CA HIS A 23 -16.81 -7.12 -4.81
C HIS A 23 -18.27 -7.06 -4.36
N ALA A 24 -18.73 -7.96 -3.47
CA ALA A 24 -20.06 -7.87 -2.88
C ALA A 24 -20.23 -6.58 -2.05
N GLY A 25 -19.23 -6.21 -1.24
CA GLY A 25 -19.23 -4.92 -0.54
C GLY A 25 -19.15 -3.73 -1.51
N SER A 26 -18.32 -3.82 -2.55
CA SER A 26 -18.21 -2.78 -3.58
C SER A 26 -19.52 -2.58 -4.36
N ILE A 27 -20.30 -3.64 -4.61
CA ILE A 27 -21.64 -3.56 -5.21
C ILE A 27 -22.59 -2.79 -4.29
N ALA A 28 -22.58 -3.08 -2.99
CA ALA A 28 -23.40 -2.36 -2.01
C ALA A 28 -23.05 -0.86 -2.01
N MET A 29 -21.75 -0.52 -2.07
CA MET A 29 -21.29 0.86 -2.16
C MET A 29 -21.67 1.52 -3.49
N LEU A 30 -21.43 0.86 -4.62
CA LEU A 30 -21.75 1.35 -5.97
C LEU A 30 -23.25 1.63 -6.12
N ALA A 31 -24.12 0.91 -5.41
CA ALA A 31 -25.55 1.18 -5.43
C ALA A 31 -25.92 2.57 -4.89
N LEU A 32 -25.05 3.26 -4.14
CA LEU A 32 -25.26 4.65 -3.74
C LEU A 32 -25.00 5.65 -4.88
N ALA A 33 -24.30 5.24 -5.93
CA ALA A 33 -23.94 6.15 -7.01
C ALA A 33 -25.20 6.78 -7.62
N THR A 34 -25.15 8.11 -7.79
CA THR A 34 -26.17 8.85 -8.50
C THR A 34 -26.15 8.51 -9.99
N GLY A 35 -27.21 8.83 -10.72
CA GLY A 35 -27.23 8.65 -12.19
C GLY A 35 -26.03 9.34 -12.84
N GLU A 36 -25.69 10.56 -12.41
CA GLU A 36 -24.54 11.31 -12.92
C GLU A 36 -23.19 10.62 -12.62
N GLN A 37 -23.01 10.06 -11.43
CA GLN A 37 -21.78 9.32 -11.08
C GLN A 37 -21.65 8.05 -11.92
N LEU A 38 -22.75 7.31 -12.12
CA LEU A 38 -22.78 6.16 -13.00
C LEU A 38 -22.46 6.56 -14.45
N ASP A 39 -23.05 7.65 -14.95
CA ASP A 39 -22.80 8.16 -16.30
C ASP A 39 -21.33 8.59 -16.50
N ARG A 40 -20.74 9.30 -15.51
CA ARG A 40 -19.30 9.64 -15.51
C ARG A 40 -18.42 8.40 -15.59
N ALA A 41 -18.78 7.35 -14.85
CA ALA A 41 -18.09 6.06 -14.88
C ALA A 41 -18.44 5.20 -16.11
N ARG A 42 -19.33 5.66 -17.00
CA ARG A 42 -19.88 4.93 -18.14
C ARG A 42 -20.54 3.61 -17.74
N LEU A 43 -21.24 3.63 -16.61
CA LEU A 43 -21.96 2.51 -16.04
C LEU A 43 -23.47 2.73 -16.18
N SER A 44 -24.21 1.63 -16.32
CA SER A 44 -25.68 1.63 -16.23
C SER A 44 -26.12 0.48 -15.33
N PRO A 45 -27.32 0.54 -14.73
CA PRO A 45 -27.84 -0.55 -13.92
C PRO A 45 -27.83 -1.90 -14.66
N THR A 46 -28.19 -1.90 -15.95
CA THR A 46 -28.15 -3.10 -16.81
C THR A 46 -26.73 -3.62 -17.00
N LEU A 47 -25.75 -2.73 -17.21
CA LEU A 47 -24.35 -3.13 -17.36
C LEU A 47 -23.78 -3.72 -16.07
N ILE A 48 -24.17 -3.16 -14.91
CA ILE A 48 -23.77 -3.67 -13.59
C ILE A 48 -24.34 -5.08 -13.35
N VAL A 49 -25.63 -5.28 -13.60
CA VAL A 49 -26.26 -6.62 -13.45
C VAL A 49 -25.57 -7.64 -14.37
N ARG A 50 -25.33 -7.28 -15.63
CA ARG A 50 -24.60 -8.16 -16.56
C ARG A 50 -23.18 -8.45 -16.06
N ALA A 51 -22.47 -7.45 -15.55
CA ALA A 51 -21.13 -7.64 -15.01
C ALA A 51 -21.11 -8.58 -13.80
N ILE A 52 -22.16 -8.59 -12.97
CA ILE A 52 -22.33 -9.53 -11.86
C ILE A 52 -22.53 -10.95 -12.41
N GLU A 53 -23.38 -11.10 -13.42
CA GLU A 53 -23.69 -12.40 -14.06
C GLU A 53 -22.46 -13.00 -14.77
N ASP A 54 -21.59 -12.16 -15.33
CA ASP A 54 -20.37 -12.54 -16.05
C ASP A 54 -19.13 -12.66 -15.13
N ALA A 55 -19.23 -12.33 -13.84
CA ALA A 55 -18.09 -12.30 -12.92
C ALA A 55 -17.56 -13.70 -12.60
N ALA A 56 -16.33 -13.99 -13.04
CA ALA A 56 -15.68 -15.29 -12.84
C ALA A 56 -15.34 -15.60 -11.36
N PHE A 57 -15.29 -14.58 -10.50
CA PHE A 57 -15.03 -14.76 -9.07
C PHE A 57 -16.31 -15.04 -8.26
N PHE A 58 -17.50 -14.97 -8.86
CA PHE A 58 -18.74 -15.44 -8.26
C PHE A 58 -19.15 -16.79 -8.85
N ASP A 59 -19.45 -17.75 -7.97
CA ASP A 59 -20.13 -18.98 -8.34
C ASP A 59 -21.60 -18.69 -8.69
N PRO A 60 -22.33 -19.58 -9.39
CA PRO A 60 -23.70 -19.30 -9.86
C PRO A 60 -24.66 -18.79 -8.77
N ASP A 61 -24.62 -19.39 -7.58
CA ASP A 61 -25.47 -18.98 -6.44
C ASP A 61 -25.07 -17.59 -5.90
N GLU A 62 -23.76 -17.32 -5.83
CA GLU A 62 -23.24 -16.04 -5.39
C GLU A 62 -23.60 -14.91 -6.36
N ARG A 63 -23.74 -15.19 -7.67
CA ARG A 63 -24.21 -14.18 -8.65
C ARG A 63 -25.64 -13.76 -8.34
N LEU A 64 -26.50 -14.71 -7.95
CA LEU A 64 -27.87 -14.41 -7.54
C LEU A 64 -27.88 -13.54 -6.29
N TRP A 65 -27.03 -13.82 -5.31
CA TRP A 65 -26.91 -13.01 -4.09
C TRP A 65 -26.34 -11.63 -4.36
N ALA A 66 -25.25 -11.52 -5.11
CA ALA A 66 -24.64 -10.25 -5.50
C ALA A 66 -25.63 -9.35 -6.26
N ARG A 67 -26.48 -9.94 -7.12
CA ARG A 67 -27.57 -9.21 -7.79
C ARG A 67 -28.61 -8.69 -6.79
N ARG A 68 -29.00 -9.48 -5.78
CA ARG A 68 -29.91 -9.02 -4.72
C ARG A 68 -29.29 -7.93 -3.86
N VAL A 69 -27.99 -8.01 -3.56
CA VAL A 69 -27.25 -6.92 -2.89
C VAL A 69 -27.42 -5.63 -3.68
N TRP A 70 -27.19 -5.63 -4.99
CA TRP A 70 -27.40 -4.46 -5.85
C TRP A 70 -28.85 -3.95 -5.79
N GLU A 71 -29.83 -4.84 -6.01
CA GLU A 71 -31.25 -4.47 -6.09
C GLU A 71 -31.77 -3.91 -4.76
N GLU A 72 -31.44 -4.52 -3.63
CA GLU A 72 -31.82 -4.04 -2.30
C GLU A 72 -31.10 -2.74 -1.93
N ALA A 73 -29.79 -2.65 -2.21
CA ALA A 73 -29.01 -1.46 -1.88
C ALA A 73 -29.46 -0.22 -2.68
N ARG A 74 -30.00 -0.41 -3.91
CA ARG A 74 -30.60 0.64 -4.75
C ARG A 74 -31.95 1.13 -4.24
N LYS A 75 -32.71 0.31 -3.52
CA LYS A 75 -33.96 0.74 -2.87
C LYS A 75 -33.72 1.67 -1.68
N GLY A 76 -32.47 1.80 -1.22
CA GLY A 76 -32.14 2.51 0.01
C GLY A 76 -32.59 1.78 1.28
N SER A 77 -33.00 0.50 1.16
CA SER A 77 -33.38 -0.34 2.30
C SER A 77 -32.14 -0.80 3.07
N PHE A 78 -32.32 -1.35 4.27
CA PHE A 78 -31.26 -2.10 4.97
C PHE A 78 -31.19 -3.58 4.53
N GLY A 79 -32.07 -4.02 3.62
CA GLY A 79 -32.17 -5.41 3.16
C GLY A 79 -30.88 -5.94 2.54
N TRP A 80 -30.07 -5.06 1.94
CA TRP A 80 -28.78 -5.44 1.37
C TRP A 80 -27.80 -6.01 2.41
N THR A 81 -27.94 -5.67 3.70
CA THR A 81 -27.07 -6.21 4.76
C THR A 81 -27.29 -7.71 4.93
N ILE A 82 -28.54 -8.17 4.82
CA ILE A 82 -28.91 -9.59 4.86
C ILE A 82 -28.32 -10.31 3.65
N GLU A 83 -28.39 -9.70 2.47
CA GLU A 83 -27.92 -10.29 1.22
C GLU A 83 -26.39 -10.32 1.10
N VAL A 84 -25.67 -9.36 1.69
CA VAL A 84 -24.20 -9.31 1.63
C VAL A 84 -23.54 -10.14 2.73
N ALA A 85 -24.19 -10.35 3.87
CA ALA A 85 -23.64 -11.08 5.01
C ALA A 85 -23.04 -12.46 4.68
N PRO A 86 -23.67 -13.30 3.82
CA PRO A 86 -23.14 -14.62 3.49
C PRO A 86 -21.75 -14.61 2.86
N PHE A 87 -21.37 -13.53 2.18
CA PHE A 87 -20.03 -13.38 1.60
C PHE A 87 -18.93 -13.29 2.67
N PHE A 88 -19.28 -12.85 3.88
CA PHE A 88 -18.34 -12.66 4.98
C PHE A 88 -18.27 -13.86 5.93
N VAL A 89 -19.29 -14.73 5.91
CA VAL A 89 -19.34 -15.91 6.77
C VAL A 89 -18.14 -16.82 6.47
N GLY A 90 -17.35 -17.15 7.50
CA GLY A 90 -16.22 -18.08 7.37
C GLY A 90 -15.05 -17.54 6.54
N LEU A 91 -14.99 -16.24 6.27
CA LEU A 91 -13.75 -15.61 5.82
C LEU A 91 -12.73 -15.65 6.95
N ASP A 92 -11.48 -15.90 6.56
CA ASP A 92 -10.36 -15.77 7.47
C ASP A 92 -10.27 -14.33 8.00
N PRO A 93 -10.02 -14.10 9.31
CA PRO A 93 -9.96 -12.75 9.87
C PRO A 93 -8.92 -11.83 9.22
N ALA A 94 -7.77 -12.35 8.79
CA ALA A 94 -6.75 -11.53 8.14
C ALA A 94 -7.21 -11.09 6.75
N TRP A 95 -7.81 -11.99 5.97
CA TRP A 95 -8.41 -11.63 4.68
C TRP A 95 -9.60 -10.69 4.81
N THR A 96 -10.40 -10.82 5.87
CA THR A 96 -11.49 -9.89 6.18
C THR A 96 -10.95 -8.47 6.35
N LYS A 97 -9.84 -8.31 7.08
CA LYS A 97 -9.18 -7.01 7.24
C LYS A 97 -8.54 -6.48 5.96
N VAL A 98 -7.96 -7.34 5.13
CA VAL A 98 -7.50 -6.94 3.78
C VAL A 98 -8.64 -6.32 2.97
N VAL A 99 -9.84 -6.93 3.00
CA VAL A 99 -11.02 -6.40 2.31
C VAL A 99 -11.45 -5.04 2.90
N GLN A 100 -11.47 -4.91 4.22
CA GLN A 100 -11.79 -3.64 4.90
C GLN A 100 -10.84 -2.51 4.48
N PHE A 101 -9.53 -2.77 4.46
CA PHE A 101 -8.54 -1.80 4.00
C PHE A 101 -8.77 -1.40 2.55
N VAL A 102 -9.06 -2.36 1.66
CA VAL A 102 -9.34 -2.03 0.26
C VAL A 102 -10.55 -1.12 0.16
N TRP A 103 -11.67 -1.42 0.82
CA TRP A 103 -12.86 -0.55 0.73
C TRP A 103 -12.61 0.88 1.22
N CYS A 104 -11.80 1.05 2.28
CA CYS A 104 -11.55 2.36 2.88
C CYS A 104 -10.48 3.18 2.14
N LEU A 105 -9.48 2.51 1.57
CA LEU A 105 -8.31 3.16 0.99
C LEU A 105 -8.33 3.18 -0.55
N TRP A 106 -9.26 2.46 -1.16
CA TRP A 106 -9.38 2.35 -2.59
C TRP A 106 -10.84 2.19 -3.02
N ASN A 107 -11.35 3.20 -3.74
CA ASN A 107 -12.68 3.15 -4.32
C ASN A 107 -12.67 3.83 -5.70
N ASP A 108 -13.01 3.07 -6.74
CA ASP A 108 -13.05 3.58 -8.11
C ASP A 108 -14.37 4.26 -8.48
N TYR A 109 -15.38 4.17 -7.62
CA TYR A 109 -16.75 4.61 -7.91
C TYR A 109 -17.15 5.86 -7.14
N LEU A 110 -16.63 6.00 -5.94
CA LEU A 110 -16.95 7.08 -5.01
C LEU A 110 -15.69 7.90 -4.76
N GLU A 111 -15.86 9.21 -4.77
CA GLU A 111 -14.79 10.14 -4.42
C GLU A 111 -14.36 9.89 -2.97
N GLU A 112 -13.06 9.90 -2.70
CA GLU A 112 -12.47 9.59 -1.39
C GLU A 112 -13.13 10.40 -0.26
N GLU A 113 -13.46 11.66 -0.54
CA GLU A 113 -14.15 12.57 0.38
C GLU A 113 -15.53 12.07 0.80
N THR A 114 -16.22 11.33 -0.06
CA THR A 114 -17.57 10.80 0.21
C THR A 114 -17.54 9.52 1.03
N LEU A 115 -16.40 8.83 1.12
CA LEU A 115 -16.30 7.55 1.86
C LEU A 115 -16.36 7.72 3.38
N THR A 116 -16.16 8.93 3.89
CA THR A 116 -16.14 9.21 5.34
C THR A 116 -17.34 10.03 5.80
N VAL A 117 -18.22 10.45 4.88
CA VAL A 117 -19.37 11.32 5.18
C VAL A 117 -20.65 10.86 4.49
N GLY A 118 -21.79 11.33 5.01
CA GLY A 118 -23.09 11.11 4.39
C GLY A 118 -23.48 9.64 4.28
N THR A 119 -24.33 9.33 3.29
CA THR A 119 -24.87 7.97 3.08
C THR A 119 -23.80 6.95 2.69
N SER A 120 -22.76 7.39 1.97
CA SER A 120 -21.61 6.58 1.60
C SER A 120 -20.79 6.17 2.82
N GLY A 121 -20.43 7.12 3.68
CA GLY A 121 -19.76 6.82 4.94
C GLY A 121 -20.55 5.86 5.83
N THR A 122 -21.84 6.12 6.04
CA THR A 122 -22.70 5.22 6.84
C THR A 122 -22.76 3.80 6.26
N ARG A 123 -22.80 3.65 4.93
CA ARG A 123 -22.83 2.33 4.29
C ARG A 123 -21.50 1.60 4.43
N LEU A 124 -20.39 2.31 4.29
CA LEU A 124 -19.06 1.73 4.49
C LEU A 124 -18.87 1.32 5.96
N ASP A 125 -19.22 2.18 6.92
CA ASP A 125 -19.18 1.84 8.34
C ASP A 125 -20.07 0.64 8.68
N THR A 126 -21.22 0.51 8.02
CA THR A 126 -22.08 -0.69 8.16
C THR A 126 -21.34 -1.96 7.67
N LEU A 127 -20.64 -1.90 6.53
CA LEU A 127 -19.81 -3.03 6.06
C LEU A 127 -18.68 -3.35 7.02
N LEU A 128 -18.02 -2.34 7.59
CA LEU A 128 -16.96 -2.50 8.58
C LEU A 128 -17.49 -3.15 9.87
N GLU A 129 -18.67 -2.75 10.33
CA GLU A 129 -19.30 -3.33 11.51
C GLU A 129 -19.70 -4.79 11.28
N MET A 130 -20.31 -5.09 10.13
CA MET A 130 -20.66 -6.47 9.74
C MET A 130 -19.44 -7.40 9.69
N THR A 131 -18.28 -6.85 9.34
CA THR A 131 -17.01 -7.57 9.27
C THR A 131 -16.17 -7.45 10.55
N ARG A 132 -16.73 -6.84 11.60
CA ARG A 132 -16.10 -6.65 12.93
C ARG A 132 -14.73 -5.98 12.84
N ALA A 133 -14.63 -4.93 12.02
CA ALA A 133 -13.39 -4.18 11.84
C ALA A 133 -12.85 -3.60 13.15
N GLY A 134 -13.74 -3.17 14.04
CA GLY A 134 -13.38 -2.45 15.26
C GLY A 134 -12.83 -1.04 15.00
N ALA A 135 -13.00 -0.53 13.79
CA ALA A 135 -12.61 0.81 13.37
C ALA A 135 -13.59 1.34 12.32
N THR A 136 -13.75 2.65 12.28
CA THR A 136 -14.55 3.38 11.28
C THR A 136 -13.77 3.60 9.99
N ALA A 137 -14.48 3.92 8.91
CA ALA A 137 -13.89 4.27 7.63
C ALA A 137 -12.93 5.47 7.75
N ALA A 138 -13.30 6.47 8.56
CA ALA A 138 -12.48 7.66 8.80
C ALA A 138 -11.19 7.33 9.55
N GLU A 139 -11.20 6.38 10.49
CA GLU A 139 -10.00 5.93 11.20
C GLU A 139 -9.05 5.16 10.29
N ILE A 140 -9.58 4.20 9.53
CA ILE A 140 -8.78 3.41 8.58
C ILE A 140 -8.21 4.31 7.49
N GLY A 141 -9.05 5.18 6.92
CA GLY A 141 -8.65 6.19 5.96
C GLY A 141 -7.47 6.98 6.49
N ARG A 142 -7.62 7.56 7.69
CA ARG A 142 -6.63 8.48 8.27
C ARG A 142 -5.29 7.81 8.40
N HIS A 143 -5.32 6.57 8.87
CA HIS A 143 -4.12 5.75 8.99
C HIS A 143 -3.42 5.54 7.64
N GLY A 144 -4.18 5.26 6.59
CA GLY A 144 -3.65 5.14 5.23
C GLY A 144 -3.08 6.46 4.69
N ALA A 145 -3.74 7.59 4.97
CA ALA A 145 -3.27 8.91 4.58
C ALA A 145 -1.98 9.31 5.30
N GLU A 146 -1.91 9.13 6.63
CA GLU A 146 -0.70 9.39 7.43
C GLU A 146 0.50 8.57 6.94
N LEU A 147 0.29 7.29 6.62
CA LEU A 147 1.32 6.45 6.01
C LEU A 147 1.74 7.03 4.65
N ALA A 148 0.79 7.30 3.75
CA ALA A 148 1.08 7.79 2.41
C ALA A 148 1.81 9.15 2.42
N GLU A 149 1.43 10.07 3.31
CA GLU A 149 2.08 11.36 3.52
C GLU A 149 3.48 11.21 4.11
N GLY A 150 3.66 10.34 5.10
CA GLY A 150 4.97 10.01 5.66
C GLY A 150 5.91 9.47 4.59
N LEU A 151 5.42 8.55 3.77
CA LEU A 151 6.13 8.02 2.62
C LEU A 151 6.44 9.12 1.60
N ALA A 152 5.49 9.97 1.25
CA ALA A 152 5.71 11.09 0.35
C ALA A 152 6.78 12.05 0.91
N ALA A 153 6.82 12.31 2.21
CA ALA A 153 7.86 13.10 2.85
C ALA A 153 9.24 12.39 2.92
N GLY A 154 9.34 11.15 2.42
CA GLY A 154 10.57 10.34 2.47
C GLY A 154 10.86 9.77 3.86
N LYS A 155 9.89 9.80 4.78
CA LYS A 155 10.01 9.23 6.12
C LYS A 155 9.82 7.72 6.05
N VAL A 156 10.93 6.99 5.94
CA VAL A 156 10.93 5.52 5.98
C VAL A 156 10.40 4.97 7.32
N SER A 157 10.47 5.76 8.40
CA SER A 157 9.87 5.41 9.71
C SER A 157 8.35 5.26 9.65
N ALA A 158 7.68 5.85 8.66
CA ALA A 158 6.24 5.75 8.49
C ALA A 158 5.77 4.30 8.36
N PHE A 159 6.58 3.41 7.78
CA PHE A 159 6.29 1.98 7.74
C PHE A 159 6.25 1.34 9.14
N GLN A 160 7.19 1.71 10.02
CA GLN A 160 7.25 1.21 11.40
C GLN A 160 6.08 1.74 12.23
N GLU A 161 5.79 3.04 12.09
CA GLU A 161 4.66 3.70 12.75
C GLU A 161 3.32 3.09 12.31
N ALA A 162 3.20 2.73 11.02
CA ALA A 162 2.00 2.11 10.47
C ALA A 162 1.70 0.74 11.10
N THR A 163 2.70 -0.14 11.20
CA THR A 163 2.54 -1.46 11.82
C THR A 163 2.12 -1.35 13.30
N VAL A 164 2.67 -0.37 14.04
CA VAL A 164 2.31 -0.15 15.46
C VAL A 164 0.88 0.37 15.62
N SER A 165 0.43 1.28 14.75
CA SER A 165 -0.91 1.85 14.81
C SER A 165 -2.01 0.84 14.45
N VAL A 166 -1.79 0.00 13.43
CA VAL A 166 -2.71 -1.11 13.06
C VAL A 166 -2.88 -2.12 14.21
N ALA A 167 -1.83 -2.34 15.01
CA ALA A 167 -1.93 -3.17 16.20
C ALA A 167 -2.74 -2.50 17.33
N ARG A 168 -2.69 -1.16 17.44
CA ARG A 168 -3.40 -0.38 18.47
C ARG A 168 -4.89 -0.18 18.17
N SER A 169 -5.28 -0.02 16.90
CA SER A 169 -6.69 0.09 16.52
C SER A 169 -7.51 -1.15 16.91
N GLN A 170 -6.86 -2.30 17.08
CA GLN A 170 -7.49 -3.56 17.53
C GLN A 170 -7.89 -3.57 19.01
N VAL A 171 -7.31 -2.70 19.84
CA VAL A 171 -7.49 -2.75 21.31
C VAL A 171 -8.63 -1.83 21.76
N THR A 172 -9.03 -0.86 20.95
CA THR A 172 -9.97 0.19 21.37
C THR A 172 -11.36 -0.06 20.80
N GLY A 173 -12.05 -1.08 21.35
CA GLY A 173 -13.45 -1.34 21.02
C GLY A 173 -14.37 -0.25 21.57
N ALA A 174 -14.89 0.62 20.70
CA ALA A 174 -15.91 1.60 21.05
C ALA A 174 -16.93 1.75 19.90
N VAL A 175 -17.94 0.86 19.85
CA VAL A 175 -19.01 0.89 18.84
C VAL A 175 -20.40 0.79 19.49
N VAL A 176 -20.75 1.69 20.41
CA VAL A 176 -22.11 1.68 20.99
C VAL A 176 -22.95 2.93 20.68
N ASP A 177 -22.36 4.05 20.21
CA ASP A 177 -23.13 5.31 20.08
C ASP A 177 -23.55 5.72 18.66
N TYR A 178 -23.27 4.92 17.62
CA TYR A 178 -23.54 5.35 16.23
C TYR A 178 -25.01 5.19 15.79
N PHE A 179 -25.79 4.29 16.40
CA PHE A 179 -27.14 3.97 15.91
C PHE A 179 -28.31 4.66 16.65
N THR A 180 -28.07 5.45 17.70
CA THR A 180 -29.15 5.96 18.57
C THR A 180 -29.44 7.47 18.56
N GLY A 181 -28.74 8.31 17.79
CA GLY A 181 -29.17 9.72 17.71
C GLY A 181 -28.39 10.59 16.73
N GLY A 182 -29.11 11.29 15.85
CA GLY A 182 -28.59 12.18 14.80
C GLY A 182 -27.85 13.44 15.28
N VAL A 183 -26.86 13.28 16.14
CA VAL A 183 -26.01 14.37 16.70
C VAL A 183 -24.57 14.33 16.16
N GLY A 184 -24.20 13.29 15.39
CA GLY A 184 -22.83 13.10 14.90
C GLY A 184 -22.34 14.02 13.77
N SER A 185 -23.19 14.85 13.16
CA SER A 185 -22.82 15.61 11.95
C SER A 185 -21.80 16.73 12.20
N ARG A 186 -21.78 17.35 13.38
CA ARG A 186 -20.89 18.51 13.66
C ARG A 186 -19.46 18.14 14.03
N ALA A 187 -19.21 16.93 14.54
CA ALA A 187 -17.83 16.46 14.82
C ALA A 187 -17.13 16.01 13.52
N LEU A 188 -17.89 15.60 12.51
CA LEU A 188 -17.38 15.15 11.21
C LEU A 188 -16.99 16.31 10.28
N GLU A 189 -17.63 17.49 10.39
CA GLU A 189 -17.25 18.67 9.60
C GLU A 189 -15.80 19.14 9.86
N GLY A 190 -15.30 18.97 11.09
CA GLY A 190 -13.89 19.22 11.42
C GLY A 190 -12.93 18.17 10.87
N VAL A 191 -13.38 16.91 10.75
CA VAL A 191 -12.59 15.77 10.27
C VAL A 191 -12.61 15.63 8.73
N ALA A 192 -13.57 16.26 8.04
CA ALA A 192 -13.55 16.36 6.59
C ALA A 192 -12.58 17.46 6.09
N SER A 193 -12.49 18.58 6.81
CA SER A 193 -11.72 19.77 6.40
C SER A 193 -10.18 19.58 6.39
N TRP A 194 -9.61 18.89 7.37
CA TRP A 194 -8.16 18.58 7.37
C TRP A 194 -7.76 17.52 6.33
N TYR A 195 -8.69 16.63 5.96
CA TYR A 195 -8.52 15.64 4.89
C TYR A 195 -8.40 16.28 3.50
N GLN A 196 -9.02 17.44 3.31
CA GLN A 196 -9.16 18.11 2.02
C GLN A 196 -7.88 18.80 1.52
N SER A 197 -6.86 19.07 2.37
CA SER A 197 -5.80 20.01 1.97
C SER A 197 -4.47 19.40 1.50
N ASP A 198 -4.14 18.14 1.83
CA ASP A 198 -2.83 17.55 1.47
C ASP A 198 -2.85 16.14 0.85
N ALA A 199 -3.84 15.28 1.15
CA ALA A 199 -3.90 13.91 0.58
C ALA A 199 -4.15 13.86 -0.95
N THR A 200 -4.77 14.90 -1.52
CA THR A 200 -4.95 15.05 -2.97
C THR A 200 -3.65 15.38 -3.71
N LYS A 201 -2.59 15.79 -2.98
CA LYS A 201 -1.25 16.06 -3.54
C LYS A 201 -0.34 14.83 -3.53
N VAL A 202 -0.74 13.74 -2.86
CA VAL A 202 0.05 12.52 -2.79
C VAL A 202 -0.09 11.75 -4.09
N ASP A 203 1.04 11.49 -4.78
CA ASP A 203 1.10 10.68 -6.00
C ASP A 203 0.35 9.35 -5.82
N HIS A 204 -0.52 8.99 -6.77
CA HIS A 204 -1.24 7.71 -6.78
C HIS A 204 -0.30 6.51 -6.59
N TRP A 205 0.92 6.59 -7.10
CA TRP A 205 1.94 5.54 -6.88
C TRP A 205 2.31 5.37 -5.40
N VAL A 206 2.36 6.47 -4.63
CA VAL A 206 2.65 6.43 -3.19
C VAL A 206 1.46 5.86 -2.42
N LYS A 207 0.22 6.22 -2.79
CA LYS A 207 -0.99 5.62 -2.21
C LYS A 207 -1.04 4.10 -2.47
N ASP A 208 -0.75 3.68 -3.70
CA ASP A 208 -0.66 2.25 -4.05
C ASP A 208 0.44 1.54 -3.25
N LEU A 209 1.62 2.15 -3.09
CA LEU A 209 2.70 1.58 -2.27
C LEU A 209 2.28 1.43 -0.80
N ALA A 210 1.63 2.45 -0.22
CA ALA A 210 1.12 2.40 1.15
C ALA A 210 0.10 1.26 1.32
N LEU A 211 -0.84 1.14 0.39
CA LEU A 211 -1.82 0.06 0.37
C LEU A 211 -1.14 -1.30 0.27
N ARG A 212 -0.20 -1.48 -0.69
CA ARG A 212 0.58 -2.72 -0.85
C ARG A 212 1.26 -3.14 0.46
N TYR A 213 1.89 -2.20 1.15
CA TYR A 213 2.55 -2.47 2.42
C TYR A 213 1.55 -2.90 3.49
N LEU A 214 0.46 -2.14 3.68
CA LEU A 214 -0.57 -2.44 4.69
C LEU A 214 -1.21 -3.81 4.47
N LEU A 215 -1.60 -4.12 3.22
CA LEU A 215 -2.25 -5.40 2.92
C LEU A 215 -1.29 -6.57 3.14
N ALA A 216 -0.01 -6.42 2.75
CA ALA A 216 0.98 -7.47 2.95
C ALA A 216 1.30 -7.67 4.44
N ASP A 217 1.60 -6.60 5.18
CA ASP A 217 1.89 -6.64 6.62
C ASP A 217 0.78 -7.34 7.40
N HIS A 218 -0.47 -7.13 6.99
CA HIS A 218 -1.61 -7.77 7.63
C HIS A 218 -1.68 -9.30 7.44
N LEU A 219 -1.08 -9.82 6.38
CA LEU A 219 -0.99 -11.25 6.12
C LEU A 219 0.25 -11.90 6.74
N LYS A 220 1.14 -11.13 7.39
CA LYS A 220 2.42 -11.63 7.90
C LYS A 220 2.29 -12.90 8.74
N ASP A 221 1.37 -12.91 9.68
CA ASP A 221 1.20 -14.00 10.65
C ASP A 221 0.32 -15.14 10.12
N THR A 222 -0.64 -14.82 9.23
CA THR A 222 -1.65 -15.78 8.76
C THR A 222 -1.25 -16.46 7.44
N ASP A 223 -0.56 -15.74 6.56
CA ASP A 223 -0.05 -16.25 5.29
C ASP A 223 1.37 -15.73 5.02
N PRO A 224 2.37 -16.30 5.72
CA PRO A 224 3.76 -15.88 5.57
C PRO A 224 4.30 -16.09 4.14
N GLY A 225 3.69 -16.99 3.35
CA GLY A 225 4.04 -17.23 1.96
C GLY A 225 3.70 -16.02 1.08
N ARG A 226 2.47 -15.52 1.16
CA ARG A 226 2.04 -14.31 0.44
C ARG A 226 2.74 -13.05 0.94
N PHE A 227 2.97 -12.94 2.25
CA PHE A 227 3.79 -11.87 2.82
C PHE A 227 5.21 -11.85 2.22
N ALA A 228 5.89 -13.01 2.21
CA ALA A 228 7.22 -13.13 1.63
C ALA A 228 7.24 -12.84 0.13
N TYR A 229 6.20 -13.27 -0.60
CA TYR A 229 6.03 -12.95 -2.02
C TYR A 229 5.88 -11.44 -2.26
N ALA A 230 4.98 -10.76 -1.54
CA ALA A 230 4.78 -9.31 -1.63
C ALA A 230 6.05 -8.54 -1.28
N ARG A 231 6.74 -8.95 -0.21
CA ARG A 231 8.07 -8.41 0.16
C ARG A 231 9.04 -8.54 -1.00
N GLN A 232 9.19 -9.72 -1.60
CA GLN A 232 10.08 -9.93 -2.75
C GLN A 232 9.70 -9.09 -3.97
N ARG A 233 8.40 -8.83 -4.19
CA ARG A 233 7.92 -7.95 -5.26
C ARG A 233 8.41 -6.52 -5.10
N PHE A 234 8.42 -5.96 -3.88
CA PHE A 234 9.00 -4.64 -3.62
C PHE A 234 10.47 -4.57 -4.01
N PHE A 235 11.25 -5.59 -3.65
CA PHE A 235 12.66 -5.67 -4.01
C PHE A 235 12.86 -5.77 -5.53
N ASN A 236 12.13 -6.65 -6.20
CA ASN A 236 12.25 -6.86 -7.65
C ASN A 236 11.87 -5.59 -8.43
N GLU A 237 10.81 -4.90 -8.02
CA GLU A 237 10.39 -3.64 -8.64
C GLU A 237 11.43 -2.54 -8.43
N ALA A 238 12.05 -2.48 -7.25
CA ALA A 238 13.16 -1.56 -6.99
C ALA A 238 14.35 -1.84 -7.92
N GLN A 239 14.67 -3.11 -8.22
CA GLN A 239 15.71 -3.45 -9.20
C GLN A 239 15.33 -3.06 -10.63
N GLN A 240 14.06 -3.24 -11.01
CA GLN A 240 13.56 -2.96 -12.36
C GLN A 240 13.52 -1.47 -12.70
N LEU A 241 13.18 -0.61 -11.74
CA LEU A 241 13.21 0.85 -11.93
C LEU A 241 14.62 1.36 -12.23
N GLY A 242 15.65 0.57 -11.89
CA GLY A 242 17.04 0.95 -12.02
C GLY A 242 17.38 2.14 -11.13
N SER A 243 18.61 2.62 -11.28
CA SER A 243 19.21 3.61 -10.39
C SER A 243 19.26 5.02 -10.95
N SER A 244 18.53 5.27 -12.04
CA SER A 244 18.41 6.62 -12.62
C SER A 244 17.93 7.64 -11.58
N SER A 245 18.41 8.88 -11.70
CA SER A 245 18.07 9.97 -10.77
C SER A 245 16.56 10.20 -10.63
N ASP A 246 15.80 9.92 -11.68
CA ASP A 246 14.36 10.19 -11.75
C ASP A 246 13.55 9.17 -10.93
N HIS A 247 14.12 7.99 -10.68
CA HIS A 247 13.48 6.91 -9.94
C HIS A 247 14.05 6.71 -8.52
N SER A 248 15.09 7.47 -8.11
CA SER A 248 15.78 7.25 -6.84
C SER A 248 14.85 7.33 -5.62
N ARG A 249 13.85 8.23 -5.67
CA ARG A 249 12.81 8.32 -4.63
C ARG A 249 11.96 7.05 -4.55
N ARG A 250 11.49 6.54 -5.69
CA ARG A 250 10.66 5.33 -5.75
C ARG A 250 11.42 4.09 -5.30
N VAL A 251 12.67 3.94 -5.77
CA VAL A 251 13.58 2.86 -5.35
C VAL A 251 13.79 2.86 -3.83
N ARG A 252 14.04 4.04 -3.24
CA ARG A 252 14.18 4.17 -1.78
C ARG A 252 12.94 3.70 -1.04
N MET A 253 11.75 4.11 -1.48
CA MET A 253 10.51 3.78 -0.79
C MET A 253 10.17 2.29 -0.90
N LEU A 254 10.46 1.66 -2.04
CA LEU A 254 10.31 0.21 -2.22
C LEU A 254 11.29 -0.59 -1.35
N LEU A 255 12.57 -0.20 -1.32
CA LEU A 255 13.57 -0.88 -0.49
C LEU A 255 13.34 -0.65 1.01
N ALA A 256 12.79 0.51 1.37
CA ALA A 256 12.31 0.79 2.72
C ALA A 256 11.14 -0.11 3.12
N ALA A 257 10.15 -0.31 2.24
CA ALA A 257 9.05 -1.25 2.48
C ALA A 257 9.59 -2.68 2.67
N TYR A 258 10.45 -3.12 1.75
CA TYR A 258 11.15 -4.40 1.82
C TYR A 258 11.93 -4.59 3.14
N GLY A 259 12.65 -3.55 3.55
CA GLY A 259 13.46 -3.51 4.77
C GLY A 259 12.62 -3.68 6.04
N ASN A 260 11.50 -2.95 6.14
CA ASN A 260 10.62 -2.98 7.30
C ASN A 260 9.79 -4.28 7.41
N MET A 261 9.57 -4.97 6.30
CA MET A 261 8.90 -6.27 6.28
C MET A 261 9.83 -7.44 6.67
N ALA A 262 11.09 -7.18 7.02
CA ALA A 262 11.99 -8.22 7.49
C ALA A 262 11.90 -8.41 9.00
N ASP A 263 11.98 -9.67 9.43
CA ASP A 263 12.06 -9.96 10.86
C ASP A 263 13.37 -9.47 11.46
N LYS A 264 13.30 -8.99 12.71
CA LYS A 264 14.49 -8.56 13.46
C LYS A 264 15.43 -9.75 13.61
N GLY A 265 16.56 -9.71 12.90
CA GLY A 265 17.59 -10.75 12.92
C GLY A 265 17.58 -11.68 11.69
N GLU A 266 16.58 -11.59 10.82
CA GLU A 266 16.69 -12.16 9.49
C GLU A 266 17.60 -11.26 8.65
N SER A 267 18.58 -11.83 7.92
CA SER A 267 19.29 -11.06 6.89
C SER A 267 18.26 -10.62 5.86
N VAL A 268 17.87 -9.34 5.98
CA VAL A 268 16.72 -8.74 5.29
C VAL A 268 16.85 -8.87 3.78
N VAL A 269 18.07 -8.92 3.30
CA VAL A 269 18.40 -8.88 1.90
C VAL A 269 18.91 -10.27 1.52
N ARG A 270 18.35 -10.88 0.48
CA ARG A 270 18.94 -12.08 -0.14
C ARG A 270 19.96 -11.72 -1.23
N ALA A 271 19.86 -10.51 -1.78
CA ALA A 271 20.68 -10.03 -2.88
C ALA A 271 20.92 -8.51 -2.81
N MET A 272 22.17 -8.06 -2.98
CA MET A 272 22.57 -6.67 -2.93
C MET A 272 21.80 -5.82 -3.97
N PRO A 273 21.13 -4.72 -3.60
CA PRO A 273 20.48 -3.85 -4.57
C PRO A 273 21.51 -3.13 -5.46
N ASN A 274 21.11 -2.76 -6.68
CA ASN A 274 21.89 -1.85 -7.51
C ASN A 274 21.76 -0.40 -7.03
N LEU A 275 22.86 0.17 -6.55
CA LEU A 275 23.00 1.52 -6.01
C LEU A 275 23.88 2.42 -6.89
N VAL A 276 24.52 1.87 -7.93
CA VAL A 276 25.32 2.64 -8.90
C VAL A 276 24.45 3.69 -9.56
N ASP A 277 24.92 4.91 -9.80
CA ASP A 277 24.19 6.09 -10.31
C ASP A 277 23.20 6.74 -9.34
N MET A 278 22.97 6.17 -8.14
CA MET A 278 22.21 6.87 -7.10
C MET A 278 23.06 7.99 -6.47
N ARG A 279 22.38 9.03 -5.95
CA ARG A 279 23.05 10.00 -5.06
C ARG A 279 23.57 9.28 -3.82
N VAL A 280 24.76 9.61 -3.35
CA VAL A 280 25.41 8.95 -2.19
C VAL A 280 24.50 8.97 -0.96
N ASN A 281 23.88 10.11 -0.67
CA ASN A 281 22.93 10.23 0.45
C ASN A 281 21.76 9.24 0.32
N ASP A 282 21.23 9.06 -0.90
CA ASP A 282 20.11 8.17 -1.16
C ASP A 282 20.53 6.70 -1.01
N ALA A 283 21.71 6.33 -1.54
CA ALA A 283 22.27 4.99 -1.41
C ALA A 283 22.57 4.61 0.06
N VAL A 284 23.09 5.56 0.85
CA VAL A 284 23.29 5.39 2.29
C VAL A 284 21.96 5.17 3.01
N SER A 285 20.92 5.96 2.70
CA SER A 285 19.59 5.75 3.26
C SER A 285 19.02 4.37 2.91
N VAL A 286 19.21 3.90 1.67
CA VAL A 286 18.80 2.54 1.27
C VAL A 286 19.52 1.49 2.12
N LEU A 287 20.84 1.54 2.21
CA LEU A 287 21.61 0.53 2.95
C LEU A 287 21.24 0.51 4.44
N ARG A 288 21.04 1.68 5.05
CA ARG A 288 20.53 1.76 6.43
C ARG A 288 19.14 1.17 6.62
N ALA A 289 18.23 1.40 5.68
CA ALA A 289 16.90 0.79 5.71
C ALA A 289 16.95 -0.74 5.59
N LEU A 290 18.03 -1.28 5.01
CA LEU A 290 18.31 -2.71 4.92
C LEU A 290 19.16 -3.23 6.09
N ASN A 291 19.43 -2.41 7.10
CA ASN A 291 20.34 -2.70 8.22
C ASN A 291 21.77 -3.07 7.78
N VAL A 292 22.27 -2.43 6.71
CA VAL A 292 23.61 -2.65 6.16
C VAL A 292 24.43 -1.36 6.32
N GLU A 293 25.65 -1.49 6.85
CA GLU A 293 26.53 -0.32 7.04
C GLU A 293 27.30 0.02 5.75
N PRO A 294 27.16 1.25 5.23
CA PRO A 294 27.92 1.70 4.07
C PRO A 294 29.33 2.18 4.44
N GLN A 295 30.32 1.77 3.66
CA GLN A 295 31.66 2.34 3.64
C GLN A 295 31.85 3.14 2.34
N LEU A 296 32.12 4.44 2.47
CA LEU A 296 32.24 5.34 1.32
C LEU A 296 33.71 5.46 0.91
N VAL A 297 34.00 5.29 -0.38
CA VAL A 297 35.36 5.34 -0.95
C VAL A 297 35.41 6.36 -2.08
N ASP A 298 36.39 7.26 -2.07
CA ASP A 298 36.58 8.19 -3.20
C ASP A 298 37.08 7.43 -4.43
N HIS A 299 36.33 7.47 -5.53
CA HIS A 299 36.68 6.72 -6.75
C HIS A 299 38.05 7.07 -7.33
N SER A 300 38.55 8.29 -7.04
CA SER A 300 39.84 8.78 -7.52
C SER A 300 41.05 8.30 -6.70
N GLY A 301 40.82 7.74 -5.51
CA GLY A 301 41.86 7.38 -4.55
C GLY A 301 42.54 8.57 -3.86
N GLN A 302 42.09 9.81 -4.08
CA GLN A 302 42.70 11.02 -3.53
C GLN A 302 42.21 11.36 -2.10
N GLY A 303 41.29 10.57 -1.53
CA GLY A 303 40.77 10.79 -0.20
C GLY A 303 39.91 12.06 -0.08
N ARG A 304 39.19 12.44 -1.15
CA ARG A 304 38.36 13.65 -1.13
C ARG A 304 37.26 13.57 -0.08
N MET A 305 37.08 14.65 0.68
CA MET A 305 36.02 14.76 1.67
C MET A 305 34.70 15.21 1.04
N MET A 306 33.61 14.49 1.31
CA MET A 306 32.27 14.87 0.87
C MET A 306 31.63 15.84 1.88
N VAL A 307 31.63 17.13 1.57
CA VAL A 307 30.95 18.14 2.41
C VAL A 307 29.41 18.00 2.33
N GLN A 308 28.88 17.63 1.17
CA GLN A 308 27.44 17.42 0.98
C GLN A 308 27.19 16.18 0.12
N GLN A 309 26.82 15.06 0.76
CA GLN A 309 26.63 13.76 0.09
C GLN A 309 25.62 13.78 -1.06
N SER A 310 24.60 14.65 -1.00
CA SER A 310 23.60 14.77 -2.07
C SER A 310 24.17 15.30 -3.40
N ARG A 311 25.39 15.84 -3.43
CA ARG A 311 26.07 16.31 -4.66
C ARG A 311 26.97 15.27 -5.33
N TRP A 312 27.02 14.06 -4.79
CA TRP A 312 27.87 12.98 -5.28
C TRP A 312 27.02 11.80 -5.73
N LEU A 313 27.51 11.06 -6.72
CA LEU A 313 26.90 9.85 -7.24
C LEU A 313 27.75 8.64 -6.85
N VAL A 314 27.09 7.52 -6.58
CA VAL A 314 27.74 6.22 -6.51
C VAL A 314 28.13 5.79 -7.91
N VAL A 315 29.38 5.40 -8.13
CA VAL A 315 29.89 5.02 -9.46
C VAL A 315 30.35 3.56 -9.53
N ALA A 316 30.56 2.94 -8.37
CA ALA A 316 30.72 1.50 -8.24
C ALA A 316 30.30 1.09 -6.83
N GLN A 317 29.95 -0.18 -6.67
CA GLN A 317 29.66 -0.79 -5.37
C GLN A 317 30.36 -2.14 -5.23
N HIS A 318 30.60 -2.55 -3.99
CA HIS A 318 31.00 -3.91 -3.65
C HIS A 318 30.27 -4.36 -2.38
N PRO A 319 29.65 -5.56 -2.35
CA PRO A 319 29.58 -6.53 -3.44
C PRO A 319 28.74 -6.03 -4.63
N ASP A 320 28.90 -6.68 -5.78
CA ASP A 320 28.18 -6.33 -7.00
C ASP A 320 26.65 -6.51 -6.81
N PRO A 321 25.81 -5.77 -7.56
CA PRO A 321 24.36 -5.96 -7.52
C PRO A 321 23.98 -7.44 -7.75
N GLY A 322 23.00 -7.94 -7.00
CA GLY A 322 22.58 -9.34 -7.03
C GLY A 322 23.40 -10.29 -6.14
N ALA A 323 24.58 -9.87 -5.67
CA ALA A 323 25.41 -10.71 -4.80
C ALA A 323 24.72 -10.97 -3.46
N PRO A 324 24.92 -12.15 -2.83
CA PRO A 324 24.33 -12.47 -1.54
C PRO A 324 24.78 -11.47 -0.47
N THR A 325 23.87 -11.08 0.40
CA THR A 325 24.04 -10.00 1.40
C THR A 325 24.58 -10.47 2.73
N SER A 326 25.31 -11.60 2.74
CA SER A 326 26.06 -12.07 3.91
C SER A 326 27.20 -11.12 4.33
N TYR A 327 27.42 -10.03 3.58
CA TYR A 327 28.43 -9.02 3.87
C TYR A 327 27.94 -8.03 4.92
N VAL A 328 28.76 -7.84 5.95
CA VAL A 328 28.54 -6.88 7.04
C VAL A 328 28.75 -5.43 6.57
N VAL A 329 29.56 -5.23 5.52
CA VAL A 329 29.95 -3.91 5.03
C VAL A 329 29.79 -3.83 3.52
N VAL A 330 29.10 -2.80 3.05
CA VAL A 330 28.97 -2.49 1.62
C VAL A 330 29.80 -1.28 1.29
N ARG A 331 30.68 -1.41 0.30
CA ARG A 331 31.52 -0.30 -0.14
C ARG A 331 30.89 0.40 -1.34
N LEU A 332 30.80 1.71 -1.26
CA LEU A 332 30.31 2.57 -2.35
C LEU A 332 31.43 3.50 -2.78
N ALA A 333 31.88 3.36 -4.03
CA ALA A 333 32.75 4.34 -4.65
C ALA A 333 31.93 5.55 -5.11
N PHE A 334 32.35 6.76 -4.81
CA PHE A 334 31.62 7.98 -5.18
C PHE A 334 32.41 8.92 -6.09
N ALA A 335 31.71 9.68 -6.94
CA ALA A 335 32.26 10.71 -7.84
C ALA A 335 31.31 11.92 -7.98
N LYS A 336 31.81 13.07 -8.44
CA LYS A 336 30.91 14.18 -8.83
C LYS A 336 30.25 13.87 -10.18
N PRO A 337 29.02 14.35 -10.42
CA PRO A 337 28.40 14.27 -11.74
C PRO A 337 29.33 14.80 -12.84
N GLY A 338 29.49 14.04 -13.92
CA GLY A 338 30.33 14.40 -15.06
C GLY A 338 31.83 14.08 -14.93
N GLU A 339 32.29 13.57 -13.78
CA GLU A 339 33.67 13.09 -13.66
C GLU A 339 33.89 11.83 -14.52
N ARG A 340 35.06 11.71 -15.13
CA ARG A 340 35.46 10.50 -15.85
C ARG A 340 35.80 9.40 -14.84
N VAL A 341 35.07 8.30 -14.88
CA VAL A 341 35.27 7.14 -14.00
C VAL A 341 35.91 6.00 -14.78
N ARG A 342 36.96 5.38 -14.21
CA ARG A 342 37.56 4.16 -14.75
C ARG A 342 37.00 2.95 -14.02
N THR A 343 35.83 2.48 -14.44
CA THR A 343 35.03 1.47 -13.73
C THR A 343 35.81 0.23 -13.30
N LEU A 344 36.71 -0.30 -14.15
CA LEU A 344 37.54 -1.46 -13.80
C LEU A 344 38.52 -1.19 -12.65
N GLN A 345 39.18 -0.03 -12.67
CA GLN A 345 40.11 0.38 -11.61
C GLN A 345 39.36 0.63 -10.31
N THR A 346 38.19 1.28 -10.38
CA THR A 346 37.35 1.54 -9.22
C THR A 346 36.83 0.24 -8.60
N LYS A 347 36.39 -0.74 -9.40
CA LYS A 347 35.97 -2.06 -8.87
C LYS A 347 37.12 -2.81 -8.20
N ALA A 348 38.31 -2.80 -8.79
CA ALA A 348 39.50 -3.43 -8.19
C ALA A 348 39.85 -2.81 -6.82
N MET A 349 39.76 -1.48 -6.71
CA MET A 349 39.96 -0.77 -5.45
C MET A 349 38.93 -1.18 -4.39
N LEU A 350 37.66 -1.34 -4.76
CA LEU A 350 36.63 -1.78 -3.81
C LEU A 350 36.83 -3.21 -3.31
N ALA A 351 37.40 -4.10 -4.13
CA ALA A 351 37.62 -5.51 -3.77
C ALA A 351 38.92 -5.75 -2.95
N GLY A 352 39.89 -4.83 -3.00
CA GLY A 352 41.20 -4.99 -2.34
C GLY A 352 41.27 -4.54 -0.89
N HIS A 353 40.20 -3.96 -0.35
CA HIS A 353 40.05 -3.63 1.06
C HIS A 353 39.33 -4.74 1.80
#